data_AF-A0A933DV03-F1
#
_entry.id   AF-A0A933DV03-F1
#
_cell.length_a   1.000
_cell.length_b   1.000
_cell.length_c   1.000
_cell.angle_alpha   90.00
_cell.angle_beta   90.00
_cell.angle_gamma   90.00
#
_symmetry.space_group_name_H-M   'P 1'
#
loop_
_entity.id
_entity.type
_entity.pdbx_description
1 polymer ?
#
loop_
_entity_poly.entity_id
_entity_poly.type
_entity_poly.pdbx_seq_one_letter_code
_entity_poly.pdbx_strand_id
1 'polypeptide(L)'
;MFDNWMQLSGDHLRPKNSGGKDSFDNIVTACLSCNSITSRMKFPPTVTREQIYEAKRARIEQRRKEYYKRWLDTVAPSYLERPVPRFEK
;
A
#
# COMPACT_ATOMS: atom_id res chain seq x y z
N MET A 1 15.70 5.24 3.13
CA MET A 1 16.18 5.01 1.76
C MET A 1 15.01 5.24 0.81
N PHE A 2 15.21 5.91 -0.33
CA PHE A 2 14.13 6.24 -1.28
C PHE A 2 13.40 5.01 -1.81
N ASP A 3 14.08 3.86 -1.91
CA ASP A 3 13.57 2.64 -2.53
C ASP A 3 12.80 1.70 -1.58
N ASN A 4 12.64 2.07 -0.31
CA ASN A 4 11.99 1.18 0.67
C ASN A 4 10.57 0.78 0.24
N TRP A 5 9.85 1.61 -0.51
CA TRP A 5 8.51 1.26 -1.01
C TRP A 5 8.51 0.11 -2.02
N MET A 6 9.65 -0.17 -2.68
CA MET A 6 9.85 -1.30 -3.60
C MET A 6 10.19 -2.60 -2.87
N GLN A 7 10.45 -2.55 -1.56
CA GLN A 7 10.76 -3.75 -0.80
C GLN A 7 9.52 -4.61 -0.60
N LEU A 8 9.70 -5.91 -0.85
CA LEU A 8 8.74 -6.94 -0.50
C LEU A 8 8.99 -7.41 0.93
N SER A 9 7.92 -7.64 1.67
CA SER A 9 7.94 -8.20 3.02
C SER A 9 6.88 -9.29 3.15
N GLY A 10 7.08 -10.19 4.12
CA GLY A 10 5.97 -10.99 4.63
C GLY A 10 5.01 -10.11 5.43
N ASP A 11 3.73 -10.16 5.10
CA ASP A 11 2.64 -9.50 5.83
C ASP A 11 1.61 -10.53 6.29
N HIS A 12 0.97 -10.27 7.42
CA HIS A 12 -0.15 -11.09 7.88
C HIS A 12 -1.41 -10.75 7.05
N LEU A 13 -1.97 -11.75 6.36
CA LEU A 13 -3.21 -11.59 5.62
C LEU A 13 -4.34 -11.13 6.55
N ARG A 14 -4.54 -11.82 7.68
CA ARG A 14 -5.28 -11.29 8.82
C ARG A 14 -4.28 -10.66 9.78
N PRO A 15 -4.31 -9.34 10.02
CA PRO A 15 -3.35 -8.68 10.89
C PRO A 15 -3.32 -9.28 12.31
N LYS A 16 -2.12 -9.37 12.91
CA LYS A 16 -1.92 -9.91 14.27
C LYS A 16 -2.76 -9.18 15.33
N ASN A 17 -2.84 -7.86 15.23
CA ASN A 17 -3.69 -7.01 16.09
C ASN A 17 -5.20 -7.21 15.91
N SER A 18 -5.60 -8.04 14.94
CA SER A 18 -6.99 -8.37 14.57
C SER A 18 -7.24 -9.88 14.61
N GLY A 19 -6.52 -10.60 15.48
CA GLY A 19 -6.69 -12.03 15.72
C GLY A 19 -5.99 -12.92 14.68
N GLY A 20 -5.10 -12.38 13.86
CA GLY A 20 -4.27 -13.15 12.94
C GLY A 20 -3.24 -14.00 13.66
N LYS A 21 -3.11 -15.27 13.25
CA LYS A 21 -2.05 -16.17 13.72
C LYS A 21 -0.74 -15.87 13.03
N ASP A 22 0.37 -16.08 13.72
CA ASP A 22 1.70 -16.02 13.14
C ASP A 22 2.07 -17.40 12.57
N SER A 23 1.41 -17.78 11.48
CA SER A 23 1.57 -19.06 10.81
C SER A 23 1.83 -18.84 9.32
N PHE A 24 2.54 -19.77 8.69
CA PHE A 24 2.88 -19.67 7.26
C PHE A 24 1.65 -19.46 6.38
N ASP A 25 0.53 -20.12 6.71
CA ASP A 25 -0.74 -19.95 6.00
C ASP A 25 -1.32 -18.55 6.10
N ASN A 26 -0.99 -17.76 7.14
CA ASN A 26 -1.45 -16.38 7.29
C ASN A 26 -0.42 -15.36 6.77
N ILE A 27 0.75 -15.79 6.31
CA ILE A 27 1.77 -14.89 5.75
C ILE A 27 1.62 -14.82 4.23
N VAL A 28 1.70 -13.61 3.70
CA VAL A 28 1.64 -13.33 2.26
C VAL A 28 2.74 -12.36 1.87
N THR A 29 3.21 -12.43 0.64
CA THR A 29 4.16 -11.45 0.11
C THR A 29 3.41 -10.17 -0.26
N ALA A 30 3.83 -9.03 0.31
CA ALA A 30 3.30 -7.71 -0.02
C ALA A 30 4.43 -6.68 -0.10
N CYS A 31 4.30 -5.66 -0.95
CA CYS A 31 5.21 -4.53 -0.89
C CYS A 31 4.90 -3.66 0.35
N LEU A 32 5.88 -2.89 0.84
CA LEU A 32 5.69 -2.04 2.02
C LEU A 32 4.53 -1.05 1.85
N SER A 33 4.30 -0.53 0.64
CA SER A 33 3.16 0.35 0.36
C SER A 33 1.82 -0.34 0.62
N CYS A 34 1.59 -1.52 0.01
CA CYS A 34 0.36 -2.29 0.20
C CYS A 34 0.19 -2.76 1.66
N ASN A 35 1.28 -3.16 2.32
CA ASN A 35 1.28 -3.52 3.73
C ASN A 35 0.82 -2.32 4.59
N SER A 36 1.40 -1.13 4.38
CA SER A 36 1.02 0.08 5.12
C SER A 36 -0.48 0.42 4.99
N ILE A 37 -1.09 0.14 3.84
CA ILE A 37 -2.50 0.40 3.56
C ILE A 37 -3.40 -0.60 4.31
N THR A 38 -2.97 -1.86 4.42
CA THR A 38 -3.85 -2.96 4.83
C THR A 38 -3.57 -3.52 6.23
N SER A 39 -2.42 -3.20 6.83
CA SER A 39 -1.97 -3.65 8.17
C SER A 39 -2.92 -3.31 9.33
N ARG A 40 -3.82 -2.34 9.13
CA ARG A 40 -4.80 -1.90 10.14
C ARG A 40 -6.23 -2.35 9.85
N MET A 41 -6.45 -3.11 8.77
CA MET A 41 -7.77 -3.63 8.44
C MET A 41 -8.20 -4.68 9.46
N LYS A 42 -9.47 -4.62 9.86
CA LYS A 42 -10.07 -5.55 10.82
C LYS A 42 -11.06 -6.45 10.10
N PHE A 43 -11.09 -7.71 10.50
CA PHE A 43 -11.92 -8.73 9.89
C PHE A 43 -12.61 -9.55 10.99
N PRO A 44 -13.90 -9.86 10.87
CA PRO A 44 -14.57 -10.80 11.78
C PRO A 44 -13.90 -12.19 11.74
N PRO A 45 -13.96 -13.02 12.79
CA PRO A 45 -13.38 -14.37 12.76
C PRO A 45 -13.99 -15.28 11.68
N THR A 46 -15.22 -15.01 11.27
CA THR A 46 -16.00 -15.82 10.33
C THR A 46 -15.64 -15.61 8.86
N VAL A 47 -14.90 -14.55 8.52
CA VAL A 47 -14.56 -14.30 7.10
C VAL A 47 -13.48 -15.23 6.61
N THR A 48 -13.64 -15.69 5.37
CA THR A 48 -12.69 -16.58 4.72
C THR A 48 -11.43 -15.85 4.30
N ARG A 49 -10.39 -16.62 3.95
CA ARG A 49 -9.14 -16.12 3.42
C ARG A 49 -9.36 -15.29 2.15
N GLU A 50 -10.21 -15.78 1.26
CA GLU A 50 -10.52 -15.20 -0.04
C GLU A 50 -11.22 -13.85 0.13
N GLN A 51 -12.18 -13.77 1.05
CA GLN A 51 -12.87 -12.52 1.38
C GLN A 51 -11.91 -11.46 1.93
N ILE A 52 -10.94 -11.86 2.76
CA ILE A 52 -9.90 -10.94 3.24
C ILE A 52 -9.05 -10.43 2.08
N TYR A 53 -8.66 -11.30 1.15
CA TYR A 53 -7.90 -10.90 -0.04
C TYR A 53 -8.66 -9.89 -0.89
N GLU A 54 -9.93 -10.18 -1.20
CA GLU A 54 -10.77 -9.28 -2.00
C GLU A 54 -10.91 -7.91 -1.33
N ALA A 55 -11.19 -7.89 -0.03
CA ALA A 55 -11.27 -6.65 0.74
C ALA A 55 -9.96 -5.87 0.75
N LYS A 56 -8.81 -6.54 0.95
CA LYS A 56 -7.48 -5.90 0.89
C LYS A 56 -7.20 -5.34 -0.52
N ARG A 57 -7.51 -6.10 -1.58
CA ARG A 57 -7.33 -5.65 -2.98
C ARG A 57 -8.17 -4.43 -3.29
N ALA A 58 -9.45 -4.44 -2.92
CA ALA A 58 -10.35 -3.30 -3.10
C ALA A 58 -9.84 -2.05 -2.37
N ARG A 59 -9.35 -2.21 -1.13
CA ARG A 59 -8.77 -1.11 -0.35
C ARG A 59 -7.50 -0.53 -1.00
N ILE A 60 -6.62 -1.39 -1.51
CA ILE A 60 -5.41 -0.97 -2.22
C ILE A 60 -5.78 -0.22 -3.50
N GLU A 61 -6.73 -0.74 -4.28
CA GLU A 61 -7.18 -0.10 -5.51
C GLU A 61 -7.77 1.30 -5.25
N GLN A 62 -8.67 1.42 -4.26
CA GLN A 62 -9.23 2.70 -3.85
C GLN A 62 -8.10 3.68 -3.46
N ARG A 63 -7.16 3.24 -2.64
CA ARG A 63 -6.08 4.10 -2.17
C ARG A 63 -5.12 4.53 -3.29
N ARG A 64 -4.89 3.66 -4.28
CA ARG A 64 -4.12 4.00 -5.48
C ARG A 64 -4.81 5.08 -6.30
N LYS A 65 -6.14 5.00 -6.48
CA LYS A 65 -6.92 6.04 -7.17
C LYS A 65 -6.82 7.38 -6.44
N GLU A 66 -7.01 7.40 -5.12
CA GLU A 66 -6.86 8.60 -4.28
C GLU A 66 -5.46 9.21 -4.38
N TYR A 67 -4.42 8.37 -4.27
CA TYR A 67 -3.04 8.81 -4.38
C TYR A 67 -2.74 9.39 -5.76
N TYR A 68 -3.15 8.71 -6.83
CA TYR A 68 -2.90 9.15 -8.20
C TYR A 68 -3.62 10.46 -8.50
N LYS A 69 -4.88 10.59 -8.06
CA LYS A 69 -5.62 11.85 -8.16
C LYS A 69 -4.88 12.98 -7.42
N ARG A 70 -4.49 12.77 -6.16
CA ARG A 70 -3.73 13.77 -5.41
C ARG A 70 -2.41 14.12 -6.11
N TRP A 71 -1.70 13.14 -6.63
CA TRP A 71 -0.44 13.37 -7.33
C TRP A 71 -0.65 14.23 -8.58
N LEU A 72 -1.67 13.94 -9.39
CA LEU A 72 -2.03 14.75 -10.56
C LEU A 72 -2.44 16.17 -10.19
N ASP A 73 -3.22 16.33 -9.12
CA ASP A 73 -3.78 17.62 -8.73
C ASP A 73 -2.74 18.52 -8.02
N THR A 74 -1.82 17.94 -7.22
CA THR A 74 -0.96 18.73 -6.33
C THR A 74 0.54 18.61 -6.62
N VAL A 75 0.98 17.49 -7.20
CA VAL A 75 2.40 17.20 -7.36
C VAL A 75 2.84 17.43 -8.81
N ALA A 76 2.14 16.84 -9.78
CA ALA A 76 2.48 16.95 -11.20
C ALA A 76 2.62 18.40 -11.70
N PRO A 77 1.75 19.37 -11.33
CA PRO A 77 1.89 20.75 -11.77
C PRO A 77 3.20 21.39 -11.29
N SER A 78 3.67 21.05 -10.08
CA SER A 78 4.94 21.55 -9.55
C SER A 78 6.16 21.08 -10.33
N TYR A 79 6.05 19.98 -11.09
CA TYR A 79 7.10 19.52 -11.99
C TYR A 79 7.05 20.22 -13.36
N LEU A 80 5.87 20.67 -13.80
CA LEU A 80 5.70 21.40 -15.06
C LEU A 80 6.05 22.89 -14.90
N GLU A 81 5.86 23.46 -13.71
CA GLU A 81 6.20 24.84 -13.39
C GLU A 81 7.65 25.01 -12.90
N ARG A 82 8.39 23.90 -12.70
CA ARG A 82 9.80 23.97 -12.30
C ARG A 82 10.67 24.36 -13.50
N PRO A 83 11.26 25.56 -13.55
CA PRO A 83 12.21 25.88 -14.61
C PRO A 83 13.37 24.90 -14.52
N VAL A 84 13.76 24.33 -15.66
CA VAL A 84 14.98 23.53 -15.77
C VAL A 84 16.14 24.41 -15.28
N PRO A 85 16.95 23.98 -14.30
CA PRO A 85 18.10 24.75 -13.88
C PRO A 85 18.98 25.02 -15.11
N ARG A 86 19.19 26.29 -15.46
CA ARG A 86 20.20 26.63 -16.45
C ARG A 86 21.53 26.39 -15.77
N PHE A 87 22.20 25.32 -16.16
CA PHE A 87 23.60 25.14 -15.79
C PHE A 87 24.39 26.20 -16.55
N GLU A 88 24.86 27.23 -15.85
CA GLU A 88 25.87 28.15 -16.38
C GLU A 88 27.16 27.34 -16.62
N LYS A 89 27.71 27.47 -17.84
CA LYS A 89 28.94 26.81 -18.26
C LYS A 89 30.15 27.60 -17.78
#